data_AF-A0A7C6PB32-F1
#
_entry.id   AF-A0A7C6PB32-F1
#
_cell.length_a   1.000
_cell.length_b   1.000
_cell.length_c   1.000
_cell.angle_alpha   90.00
_cell.angle_beta   90.00
_cell.angle_gamma   90.00
#
_symmetry.space_group_name_H-M   'P 1'
#
loop_
_entity.id
_entity.type
_entity.pdbx_description
1 polymer ?
#
loop_
_entity_poly.entity_id
_entity_poly.type
_entity_poly.pdbx_seq_one_letter_code
_entity_poly.pdbx_strand_id
1 'polypeptide(L)'
;MKKATLWRSADDYEMEGKFYIVDSDEVTEKVSLHNCTVYKFPGITSEDELLNKMPNILDFDDEYELQEALDEAGIEWDIANESEPVEPDMVCLDFSNGGLFSLSDAISERVYGYWDGHNWKEKWIDEYIKCEIVYDDSGEATDNIDKWDGYCWYFETKFNHGRIYPVVEIDGEKVEGQYILLEYSQYQGDIDICRFIDEEERRFYVDDEE
;
A
#
# COMPACT_ATOMS: atom_id res chain seq x y z
N MET A 1 9.21 -18.19 16.94
CA MET A 1 9.29 -16.71 17.06
C MET A 1 9.63 -16.06 15.74
N LYS A 2 8.71 -15.26 15.20
CA LYS A 2 8.89 -14.40 14.03
C LYS A 2 8.54 -12.96 14.40
N LYS A 3 9.22 -11.99 13.77
CA LYS A 3 8.87 -10.57 13.84
C LYS A 3 8.10 -10.19 12.58
N ALA A 4 7.07 -9.38 12.69
CA ALA A 4 6.37 -8.80 11.55
C ALA A 4 5.88 -7.38 11.85
N THR A 5 5.63 -6.61 10.80
CA THR A 5 4.98 -5.30 10.89
C THR A 5 3.57 -5.42 10.33
N LEU A 6 2.60 -4.97 11.12
CA LEU A 6 1.20 -4.91 10.76
C LEU A 6 0.86 -3.50 10.29
N TRP A 7 0.19 -3.39 9.16
CA TRP A 7 -0.16 -2.13 8.53
C TRP A 7 -1.66 -2.04 8.31
N ARG A 8 -2.31 -0.94 8.70
CA ARG A 8 -3.69 -0.69 8.29
C ARG A 8 -3.72 -0.09 6.88
N SER A 9 -4.74 -0.44 6.10
CA SER A 9 -5.04 0.26 4.86
C SER A 9 -5.41 1.71 5.13
N ALA A 10 -4.92 2.65 4.31
CA ALA A 10 -5.43 4.03 4.28
C ALA A 10 -6.83 4.10 3.64
N ASP A 11 -7.05 3.31 2.58
CA ASP A 11 -8.26 3.40 1.75
C ASP A 11 -9.44 2.53 2.21
N ASP A 12 -9.22 1.61 3.14
CA ASP A 12 -10.15 0.51 3.42
C ASP A 12 -10.83 0.67 4.78
N TYR A 13 -11.83 1.56 4.80
CA TYR A 13 -12.63 1.84 6.00
C TYR A 13 -13.43 0.62 6.48
N GLU A 14 -13.66 -0.37 5.61
CA GLU A 14 -14.35 -1.62 5.94
C GLU A 14 -13.43 -2.63 6.66
N MET A 15 -12.11 -2.38 6.70
CA MET A 15 -11.12 -3.20 7.42
C MET A 15 -10.90 -2.77 8.87
N GLU A 16 -11.96 -2.39 9.59
CA GLU A 16 -11.83 -2.05 11.01
C GLU A 16 -11.30 -3.26 11.81
N GLY A 17 -10.13 -3.09 12.45
CA GLY A 17 -9.46 -4.15 13.20
C GLY A 17 -8.68 -5.17 12.37
N LYS A 18 -8.58 -5.01 11.04
CA LYS A 18 -7.76 -5.84 10.15
C LYS A 18 -6.51 -5.10 9.67
N PHE A 19 -5.43 -5.85 9.49
CA PHE A 19 -4.11 -5.35 9.12
C PHE A 19 -3.50 -6.23 8.03
N TYR A 20 -2.72 -5.65 7.13
CA TYR A 20 -1.83 -6.39 6.24
C TYR A 20 -0.54 -6.76 6.96
N ILE A 21 -0.01 -7.94 6.68
CA ILE A 21 1.32 -8.35 7.12
C ILE A 21 2.30 -8.11 5.97
N VAL A 22 3.07 -7.03 6.05
CA VAL A 22 3.97 -6.60 4.97
C VAL A 22 5.33 -6.29 5.55
N ASP A 23 6.38 -6.74 4.87
CA ASP A 23 7.75 -6.40 5.26
C ASP A 23 7.97 -4.89 5.07
N SER A 24 8.54 -4.25 6.09
CA SER A 24 8.78 -2.81 6.06
C SER A 24 9.78 -2.42 4.96
N ASP A 25 10.66 -3.35 4.55
CA ASP A 25 11.60 -3.14 3.45
C ASP A 25 10.93 -3.16 2.06
N GLU A 26 9.70 -3.68 1.96
CA GLU A 26 8.88 -3.69 0.72
C GLU A 26 7.96 -2.47 0.60
N VAL A 27 7.90 -1.64 1.64
CA VAL A 27 7.12 -0.41 1.67
C VAL A 27 7.94 0.74 1.09
N THR A 28 7.36 1.44 0.12
CA THR A 28 7.95 2.62 -0.53
C THR A 28 7.13 3.87 -0.24
N GLU A 29 7.67 5.06 -0.53
CA GLU A 29 6.93 6.32 -0.46
C GLU A 29 6.66 6.84 -1.87
N LYS A 30 5.41 7.20 -2.13
CA LYS A 30 4.94 7.69 -3.42
C LYS A 30 4.01 8.89 -3.26
N VAL A 31 3.99 9.75 -4.26
CA VAL A 31 3.01 10.82 -4.39
C VAL A 31 1.79 10.26 -5.11
N SER A 32 0.60 10.47 -4.54
CA SER A 32 -0.65 10.16 -5.23
C SER A 32 -1.01 11.32 -6.16
N LEU A 33 -1.18 11.02 -7.44
CA LEU A 33 -1.61 11.96 -8.48
C LEU A 33 -2.98 11.56 -9.03
N HIS A 34 -3.72 10.76 -8.28
CA HIS A 34 -5.04 10.27 -8.67
C HIS A 34 -6.00 11.46 -8.86
N ASN A 35 -6.55 11.60 -10.08
CA ASN A 35 -7.36 12.73 -10.56
C ASN A 35 -6.60 14.01 -10.97
N CYS A 36 -5.28 13.97 -11.09
CA CYS A 36 -4.51 15.06 -11.68
C CYS A 36 -3.97 14.64 -13.05
N THR A 37 -3.98 15.58 -14.01
CA THR A 37 -3.17 15.45 -15.23
C THR A 37 -1.85 16.19 -15.00
N VAL A 38 -0.79 15.44 -14.73
CA VAL A 38 0.53 16.02 -14.41
C VAL A 38 1.53 15.78 -15.53
N TYR A 39 2.15 16.85 -16.01
CA TYR A 39 3.29 16.80 -16.92
C TYR A 39 4.59 16.91 -16.11
N LYS A 40 5.47 15.93 -16.26
CA LYS A 40 6.81 15.89 -15.68
C LYS A 40 7.80 16.48 -16.68
N PHE A 41 8.79 17.23 -16.22
CA PHE A 41 9.82 17.80 -17.08
C PHE A 41 11.22 17.27 -16.71
N PRO A 42 11.61 16.10 -17.23
CA PRO A 42 12.94 15.53 -16.99
C PRO A 42 14.06 16.53 -17.33
N GLY A 43 15.01 16.67 -16.42
CA GLY A 43 16.16 17.58 -16.59
C GLY A 43 15.86 19.06 -16.35
N ILE A 44 14.62 19.43 -16.00
CA ILE A 44 14.27 20.75 -15.49
C ILE A 44 14.21 20.70 -13.96
N THR A 45 15.05 21.49 -13.30
CA THR A 45 15.26 21.39 -11.84
C THR A 45 14.69 22.55 -11.04
N SER A 46 14.10 23.55 -11.70
CA SER A 46 13.41 24.66 -11.04
C SER A 46 12.34 25.28 -11.93
N GLU A 47 11.30 25.84 -11.31
CA GLU A 47 10.21 26.52 -12.02
C GLU A 47 10.74 27.69 -12.85
N ASP A 48 11.69 28.45 -12.32
CA ASP A 48 12.33 29.55 -13.03
C ASP A 48 13.01 29.08 -14.33
N GLU A 49 13.64 27.90 -14.33
CA GLU A 49 14.22 27.33 -15.55
C GLU A 49 13.15 27.05 -16.59
N LEU A 50 12.03 26.45 -16.17
CA LEU A 50 10.90 26.14 -17.05
C LEU A 50 10.29 27.41 -17.64
N LEU A 51 9.98 28.40 -16.78
CA LEU A 51 9.38 29.67 -17.18
C LEU A 51 10.31 30.51 -18.06
N ASN A 52 11.63 30.37 -17.93
CA ASN A 52 12.57 31.03 -18.86
C ASN A 52 12.55 30.39 -20.25
N LYS A 53 12.34 29.07 -20.35
CA LYS A 53 12.22 28.37 -21.64
C LYS A 53 10.83 28.55 -22.25
N MET A 54 9.79 28.57 -21.43
CA MET A 54 8.39 28.67 -21.84
C MET A 54 7.58 29.56 -20.88
N PRO A 55 7.64 30.90 -21.04
CA PRO A 55 7.00 31.83 -20.10
C PRO A 55 5.47 31.74 -20.03
N ASN A 56 4.84 31.18 -21.06
CA ASN A 56 3.39 31.07 -21.24
C ASN A 56 2.87 29.65 -20.93
N ILE A 57 3.66 28.78 -20.28
CA ILE A 57 3.28 27.38 -20.04
C ILE A 57 1.98 27.23 -19.23
N LEU A 58 1.64 28.22 -18.40
CA LEU A 58 0.42 28.25 -17.59
C LEU A 58 -0.80 28.82 -18.33
N ASP A 59 -0.62 29.33 -19.55
CA ASP A 59 -1.68 30.00 -20.31
C ASP A 59 -2.45 29.02 -21.22
N PHE A 60 -2.03 27.76 -21.31
CA PHE A 60 -2.68 26.74 -22.12
C PHE A 60 -3.91 26.16 -21.40
N ASP A 61 -5.04 26.09 -22.11
CA ASP A 61 -6.28 25.47 -21.64
C ASP A 61 -6.62 24.18 -22.40
N ASP A 62 -5.82 23.83 -23.41
CA ASP A 62 -5.92 22.59 -24.18
C ASP A 62 -4.60 21.78 -24.07
N GLU A 63 -4.74 20.50 -23.74
CA GLU A 63 -3.60 19.60 -23.56
C GLU A 63 -2.80 19.39 -24.84
N TYR A 64 -3.47 19.31 -25.99
CA TYR A 64 -2.81 19.07 -27.27
C TYR A 64 -1.99 20.29 -27.69
N GLU A 65 -2.51 21.50 -27.49
CA GLU A 65 -1.77 22.74 -27.72
C GLU A 65 -0.53 22.86 -26.81
N LEU A 66 -0.66 22.48 -25.54
CA LEU A 66 0.48 22.43 -24.61
C LEU A 66 1.55 21.45 -25.11
N GLN A 67 1.17 20.24 -25.48
CA GLN A 67 2.09 19.19 -25.94
C GLN A 67 2.85 19.61 -27.20
N GLU A 68 2.15 20.17 -28.21
CA GLU A 68 2.80 20.68 -29.42
C GLU A 68 3.79 21.81 -29.08
N ALA A 69 3.42 22.71 -28.18
CA ALA A 69 4.29 23.83 -27.80
C ALA A 69 5.52 23.37 -26.99
N LEU A 70 5.41 22.33 -26.16
CA LEU A 70 6.54 21.70 -25.47
C LEU A 70 7.52 21.06 -26.46
N ASP A 71 7.00 20.33 -27.44
CA ASP A 71 7.79 19.70 -28.50
C ASP A 71 8.51 20.74 -29.37
N GLU A 72 7.84 21.81 -29.76
CA GLU A 72 8.43 22.92 -30.53
C GLU A 72 9.51 23.67 -29.74
N ALA A 73 9.33 23.81 -28.42
CA ALA A 73 10.33 24.39 -27.53
C ALA A 73 11.52 23.45 -27.26
N GLY A 74 11.43 22.18 -27.67
CA GLY A 74 12.43 21.15 -27.40
C GLY A 74 12.57 20.83 -25.91
N ILE A 75 11.47 20.95 -25.17
CA ILE A 75 11.41 20.60 -23.75
C ILE A 75 11.02 19.13 -23.67
N GLU A 76 11.84 18.32 -22.99
CA GLU A 76 11.49 16.92 -22.72
C GLU A 76 10.37 16.87 -21.67
N TRP A 77 9.34 16.06 -21.94
CA TRP A 77 8.19 15.91 -21.07
C TRP A 77 7.66 14.48 -21.07
N ASP A 78 6.98 14.11 -19.99
CA ASP A 78 6.27 12.85 -19.83
C ASP A 78 5.00 13.08 -19.01
N ILE A 79 3.99 12.22 -19.18
CA ILE A 79 2.79 12.27 -18.34
C ILE A 79 3.03 11.39 -17.11
N ALA A 80 2.77 11.94 -15.93
CA ALA A 80 2.87 11.17 -14.70
C ALA A 80 1.84 10.02 -14.67
N ASN A 81 2.23 8.91 -14.06
CA ASN A 81 1.30 7.85 -13.70
C ASN A 81 0.38 8.31 -12.56
N GLU A 82 -0.63 7.50 -12.23
CA GLU A 82 -1.53 7.79 -11.09
C GLU A 82 -0.79 7.88 -9.74
N SER A 83 0.40 7.29 -9.65
CA SER A 83 1.33 7.45 -8.55
C SER A 83 2.75 7.53 -9.08
N GLU A 84 3.60 8.32 -8.42
CA GLU A 84 5.01 8.47 -8.79
C GLU A 84 5.89 8.32 -7.54
N PRO A 85 7.09 7.73 -7.66
CA PRO A 85 8.07 7.80 -6.59
C PRO A 85 8.42 9.26 -6.29
N VAL A 86 8.81 9.54 -5.04
CA VAL A 86 9.30 10.86 -4.69
C VAL A 86 10.66 11.08 -5.35
N GLU A 87 10.69 11.90 -6.40
CA GLU A 87 11.92 12.29 -7.09
C GLU A 87 12.35 13.70 -6.66
N PRO A 88 13.59 13.88 -6.18
CA PRO A 88 14.09 15.19 -5.82
C PRO A 88 14.26 16.05 -7.07
N ASP A 89 13.92 17.33 -6.94
CA ASP A 89 14.20 18.36 -7.94
C ASP A 89 13.50 18.17 -9.30
N MET A 90 12.43 17.37 -9.38
CA MET A 90 11.63 17.26 -10.61
C MET A 90 10.50 18.28 -10.62
N VAL A 91 10.55 19.22 -11.57
CA VAL A 91 9.47 20.18 -11.81
C VAL A 91 8.35 19.51 -12.59
N CYS A 92 7.13 19.76 -12.13
CA CYS A 92 5.90 19.25 -12.70
C CYS A 92 4.92 20.40 -12.95
N LEU A 93 4.03 20.21 -13.93
CA LEU A 93 2.85 21.04 -14.16
C LEU A 93 1.61 20.20 -13.85
N ASP A 94 0.84 20.62 -12.85
CA ASP A 94 -0.54 20.17 -12.67
C ASP A 94 -1.42 20.94 -13.66
N PHE A 95 -1.72 20.30 -14.79
CA PHE A 95 -2.54 20.91 -15.84
C PHE A 95 -3.98 21.11 -15.38
N SER A 96 -4.49 20.23 -14.49
CA SER A 96 -5.86 20.30 -13.99
C SER A 96 -6.08 21.53 -13.08
N ASN A 97 -5.07 21.91 -12.30
CA ASN A 97 -5.15 23.04 -11.38
C ASN A 97 -4.36 24.29 -11.82
N GLY A 98 -3.59 24.21 -12.91
CA GLY A 98 -2.86 25.33 -13.51
C GLY A 98 -1.68 25.81 -12.67
N GLY A 99 -0.91 24.88 -12.08
CA GLY A 99 0.19 25.20 -11.17
C GLY A 99 1.46 24.40 -11.44
N LEU A 100 2.62 25.06 -11.31
CA LEU A 100 3.90 24.38 -11.22
C LEU A 100 4.16 23.94 -9.78
N PHE A 101 4.87 22.83 -9.63
CA PHE A 101 5.33 22.35 -8.33
C PHE A 101 6.55 21.44 -8.50
N SER A 102 7.31 21.23 -7.42
CA SER A 102 8.29 20.14 -7.35
C SER A 102 7.63 18.88 -6.82
N LEU A 103 7.88 17.73 -7.42
CA LEU A 103 7.34 16.45 -6.93
C LEU A 103 7.77 16.15 -5.49
N SER A 104 8.94 16.64 -5.07
CA SER A 104 9.44 16.53 -3.69
C SER A 104 8.63 17.33 -2.66
N ASP A 105 7.87 18.33 -3.10
CA ASP A 105 7.04 19.18 -2.24
C ASP A 105 5.61 18.66 -2.14
N ALA A 106 5.25 17.68 -2.97
CA ALA A 106 3.94 17.04 -2.93
C ALA A 106 3.82 16.12 -1.70
N ILE A 107 2.58 15.93 -1.24
CA ILE A 107 2.31 15.03 -0.13
C ILE A 107 2.52 13.60 -0.62
N SER A 108 3.49 12.91 -0.02
CA SER A 108 3.76 11.49 -0.26
C SER A 108 3.22 10.62 0.87
N GLU A 109 2.77 9.43 0.52
CA GLU A 109 2.26 8.42 1.43
C GLU A 109 2.95 7.07 1.19
N ARG A 110 2.81 6.15 2.16
CA ARG A 110 3.42 4.83 2.06
C ARG A 110 2.58 3.89 1.21
N VAL A 111 3.27 3.15 0.35
CA VAL A 111 2.67 2.21 -0.60
C VAL A 111 3.38 0.88 -0.51
N TYR A 112 2.58 -0.18 -0.42
CA TYR A 112 3.02 -1.54 -0.67
C TYR A 112 2.62 -1.97 -2.09
N GLY A 113 3.62 -2.34 -2.89
CA GLY A 113 3.43 -2.88 -4.23
C GLY A 113 3.32 -4.40 -4.21
N TYR A 114 2.28 -4.97 -4.81
CA TYR A 114 2.07 -6.41 -4.86
C TYR A 114 1.62 -6.88 -6.26
N TRP A 115 1.87 -8.14 -6.58
CA TRP A 115 1.45 -8.73 -7.86
C TRP A 115 0.12 -9.47 -7.69
N ASP A 116 -0.96 -8.99 -8.33
CA ASP A 116 -2.32 -9.55 -8.18
C ASP A 116 -2.58 -10.85 -8.98
N GLY A 117 -1.53 -11.44 -9.55
CA GLY A 117 -1.64 -12.56 -10.49
C GLY A 117 -1.63 -12.15 -11.95
N HIS A 118 -1.89 -10.88 -12.27
CA HIS A 118 -1.89 -10.36 -13.64
C HIS A 118 -1.18 -9.02 -13.83
N ASN A 119 -1.22 -8.13 -12.82
CA ASN A 119 -0.60 -6.81 -12.83
C ASN A 119 0.04 -6.49 -11.48
N TRP A 120 0.99 -5.56 -11.49
CA TRP A 120 1.40 -4.89 -10.27
C TRP A 120 0.28 -3.95 -9.81
N LYS A 121 0.00 -4.02 -8.52
CA LYS A 121 -1.00 -3.24 -7.81
C LYS A 121 -0.33 -2.55 -6.62
N GLU A 122 -0.99 -1.50 -6.16
CA GLU A 122 -0.53 -0.69 -5.05
C GLU A 122 -1.61 -0.66 -3.98
N LYS A 123 -1.19 -0.83 -2.73
CA LYS A 123 -2.04 -0.61 -1.55
C LYS A 123 -1.42 0.51 -0.73
N TRP A 124 -2.17 1.60 -0.57
CA TRP A 124 -1.80 2.71 0.30
C TRP A 124 -2.02 2.32 1.76
N ILE A 125 -1.00 2.51 2.58
CA ILE A 125 -0.99 2.09 3.98
C ILE A 125 -0.83 3.29 4.90
N ASP A 126 -1.62 3.29 5.97
CA ASP A 126 -1.64 4.36 6.95
C ASP A 126 -0.44 4.21 7.90
N GLU A 127 0.46 5.19 7.87
CA GLU A 127 1.65 5.18 8.73
C GLU A 127 1.36 5.40 10.22
N TYR A 128 0.24 6.05 10.54
CA TYR A 128 -0.14 6.34 11.91
C TYR A 128 -0.71 5.12 12.62
N ILE A 129 -1.05 4.08 11.85
CA ILE A 129 -1.63 2.84 12.35
C ILE A 129 -0.78 1.66 11.87
N LYS A 130 0.46 1.62 12.38
CA LYS A 130 1.37 0.48 12.29
C LYS A 130 1.63 -0.12 13.67
N CYS A 131 1.92 -1.42 13.71
CA CYS A 131 2.26 -2.14 14.92
C CYS A 131 3.33 -3.19 14.63
N GLU A 132 4.39 -3.24 15.44
CA GLU A 132 5.39 -4.31 15.36
C GLU A 132 4.99 -5.45 16.30
N ILE A 133 4.95 -6.68 15.78
CA ILE A 133 4.63 -7.86 16.60
C ILE A 133 5.76 -8.88 16.58
N VAL A 134 5.86 -9.63 17.68
CA VAL A 134 6.60 -10.91 17.73
C VAL A 134 5.61 -12.01 18.08
N TYR A 135 5.48 -13.01 17.21
CA TYR A 135 4.54 -14.12 17.37
C TYR A 135 5.22 -15.48 17.26
N ASP A 136 4.61 -16.51 17.85
CA ASP A 136 5.16 -17.87 17.80
C ASP A 136 4.63 -18.72 16.64
N ASP A 137 5.43 -18.83 15.59
CA ASP A 137 5.24 -19.73 14.44
C ASP A 137 6.04 -21.03 14.58
N SER A 138 6.13 -21.59 15.79
CA SER A 138 6.82 -22.86 16.03
C SER A 138 6.03 -24.08 15.55
N GLY A 139 4.76 -23.89 15.16
CA GLY A 139 3.83 -24.95 14.77
C GLY A 139 3.24 -25.75 15.95
N GLU A 140 3.91 -25.79 17.10
CA GLU A 140 3.38 -26.44 18.32
C GLU A 140 2.36 -25.55 19.06
N ALA A 141 2.49 -24.24 18.93
CA ALA A 141 1.61 -23.26 19.57
C ALA A 141 0.60 -22.62 18.59
N THR A 142 0.54 -23.11 17.36
CA THR A 142 -0.29 -22.58 16.29
C THR A 142 -1.55 -23.43 16.13
N ASP A 143 -2.72 -22.79 16.15
CA ASP A 143 -3.97 -23.48 15.83
C ASP A 143 -4.28 -23.32 14.34
N ASN A 144 -4.53 -24.43 13.65
CA ASN A 144 -5.11 -24.44 12.31
C ASN A 144 -6.62 -24.57 12.48
N ILE A 145 -7.38 -23.65 11.90
CA ILE A 145 -8.84 -23.57 12.05
C ILE A 145 -9.58 -23.84 10.74
N ASP A 146 -8.90 -24.47 9.79
CA ASP A 146 -9.48 -24.90 8.53
C ASP A 146 -10.44 -26.08 8.75
N LYS A 147 -11.63 -25.99 8.14
CA LYS A 147 -12.62 -27.06 8.13
C LYS A 147 -12.54 -27.88 6.84
N TRP A 148 -12.82 -29.19 6.91
CA TRP A 148 -12.88 -30.06 5.74
C TRP A 148 -14.32 -30.22 5.24
N ASP A 149 -14.62 -29.80 4.01
CA ASP A 149 -15.98 -29.94 3.42
C ASP A 149 -16.20 -31.26 2.65
N GLY A 150 -15.22 -32.17 2.63
CA GLY A 150 -15.24 -33.36 1.77
C GLY A 150 -14.41 -33.23 0.49
N TYR A 151 -13.94 -32.03 0.16
CA TYR A 151 -13.16 -31.74 -1.05
C TYR A 151 -11.92 -30.89 -0.79
N CYS A 152 -12.03 -29.85 0.04
CA CYS A 152 -10.90 -28.99 0.42
C CYS A 152 -10.95 -28.60 1.90
N TRP A 153 -9.78 -28.28 2.44
CA TRP A 153 -9.62 -27.56 3.70
C TRP A 153 -9.85 -26.07 3.45
N TYR A 154 -10.62 -25.39 4.31
CA TYR A 154 -10.96 -23.99 4.13
C TYR A 154 -11.35 -23.30 5.44
N PHE A 155 -11.14 -21.99 5.51
CA PHE A 155 -11.61 -21.11 6.59
C PHE A 155 -12.65 -20.12 6.03
N GLU A 156 -13.86 -20.17 6.60
CA GLU A 156 -15.08 -19.42 6.21
C GLU A 156 -15.56 -19.62 4.76
N THR A 157 -14.68 -19.45 3.77
CA THR A 157 -14.93 -19.61 2.34
C THR A 157 -13.86 -20.49 1.69
N LYS A 158 -14.20 -21.16 0.59
CA LYS A 158 -13.28 -22.09 -0.09
C LYS A 158 -12.00 -21.39 -0.54
N PHE A 159 -10.87 -22.09 -0.40
CA PHE A 159 -9.52 -21.65 -0.79
C PHE A 159 -8.92 -20.53 0.08
N ASN A 160 -9.63 -20.07 1.10
CA ASN A 160 -9.08 -19.28 2.19
C ASN A 160 -8.71 -20.19 3.35
N HIS A 161 -7.72 -19.76 4.13
CA HIS A 161 -7.16 -20.51 5.23
C HIS A 161 -6.97 -19.63 6.45
N GLY A 162 -7.14 -20.21 7.64
CA GLY A 162 -7.07 -19.51 8.91
C GLY A 162 -6.03 -20.15 9.83
N ARG A 163 -5.17 -19.33 10.43
CA ARG A 163 -4.24 -19.77 11.48
C ARG A 163 -4.19 -18.79 12.63
N ILE A 164 -4.15 -19.31 13.84
CA ILE A 164 -4.03 -18.50 15.06
C ILE A 164 -2.62 -18.65 15.62
N TYR A 165 -1.95 -17.52 15.84
CA TYR A 165 -0.61 -17.47 16.43
C TYR A 165 -0.63 -16.70 17.75
N PRO A 166 0.00 -17.21 18.82
CA PRO A 166 0.20 -16.46 20.05
C PRO A 166 1.14 -15.29 19.79
N VAL A 167 0.75 -14.11 20.26
CA VAL A 167 1.59 -12.91 20.27
C VAL A 167 2.34 -12.86 21.59
N VAL A 168 3.64 -12.60 21.50
CA VAL A 168 4.53 -12.52 22.66
C VAL A 168 4.93 -11.08 22.95
N GLU A 169 5.09 -10.26 21.92
CA GLU A 169 5.43 -8.85 22.06
C GLU A 169 4.64 -8.00 21.05
N ILE A 170 4.23 -6.81 21.49
CA ILE A 170 3.62 -5.74 20.69
C ILE A 170 4.41 -4.46 20.96
N ASP A 171 4.97 -3.86 19.91
CA ASP A 171 5.80 -2.64 19.97
C ASP A 171 6.93 -2.72 21.02
N GLY A 172 7.49 -3.92 21.18
CA GLY A 172 8.56 -4.24 22.13
C GLY A 172 8.10 -4.50 23.58
N GLU A 173 6.80 -4.38 23.87
CA GLU A 173 6.22 -4.71 25.17
C GLU A 173 5.68 -6.14 25.18
N LYS A 174 5.98 -6.88 26.25
CA LYS A 174 5.49 -8.25 26.40
C LYS A 174 3.99 -8.30 26.66
N VAL A 175 3.30 -9.19 25.95
CA VAL A 175 1.86 -9.43 26.10
C VAL A 175 1.58 -10.89 26.42
N GLU A 176 0.47 -11.15 27.10
CA GLU A 176 -0.03 -12.49 27.42
C GLU A 176 -1.50 -12.59 27.03
N GLY A 177 -1.93 -13.76 26.53
CA GLY A 177 -3.33 -14.01 26.17
C GLY A 177 -3.82 -13.26 24.94
N GLN A 178 -2.90 -12.77 24.10
CA GLN A 178 -3.20 -12.15 22.82
C GLN A 178 -2.72 -13.01 21.66
N TYR A 179 -3.49 -12.99 20.59
CA TYR A 179 -3.24 -13.79 19.40
C TYR A 179 -3.46 -12.93 18.15
N ILE A 180 -2.89 -13.37 17.03
CA ILE A 180 -3.30 -12.94 15.71
C ILE A 180 -4.04 -14.08 15.02
N LEU A 181 -5.16 -13.79 14.38
CA LEU A 181 -5.74 -14.63 13.35
C LEU A 181 -5.18 -14.16 12.00
N LEU A 182 -4.40 -15.00 11.35
CA LEU A 182 -3.93 -14.83 9.98
C LEU A 182 -4.89 -15.51 9.02
N GLU A 183 -5.44 -14.73 8.10
CA GLU A 183 -6.23 -15.23 6.97
C GLU A 183 -5.38 -15.09 5.71
N TYR A 184 -5.19 -16.20 5.00
CA TYR A 184 -4.44 -16.23 3.73
C TYR A 184 -5.19 -17.03 2.68
N SER A 185 -4.96 -16.70 1.42
CA SER A 185 -5.68 -17.28 0.28
C SER A 185 -4.74 -18.10 -0.60
N GLN A 186 -5.29 -19.12 -1.26
CA GLN A 186 -4.57 -19.86 -2.30
C GLN A 186 -4.60 -19.13 -3.66
N TYR A 187 -5.41 -18.09 -3.80
CA TYR A 187 -5.44 -17.30 -5.03
C TYR A 187 -4.19 -16.43 -5.13
N GLN A 188 -3.56 -16.49 -6.29
CA GLN A 188 -2.43 -15.63 -6.58
C GLN A 188 -2.88 -14.17 -6.53
N GLY A 189 -2.17 -13.36 -5.75
CA GLY A 189 -2.41 -11.92 -5.69
C GLY A 189 -3.30 -11.43 -4.57
N ASP A 190 -3.91 -12.34 -3.82
CA ASP A 190 -4.54 -11.98 -2.56
C ASP A 190 -3.46 -11.64 -1.54
N ILE A 191 -3.68 -10.56 -0.77
CA ILE A 191 -2.78 -10.13 0.29
C ILE A 191 -3.26 -10.74 1.60
N ASP A 192 -2.34 -11.36 2.33
CA ASP A 192 -2.62 -11.88 3.67
C ASP A 192 -3.06 -10.76 4.60
N ILE A 193 -4.13 -11.04 5.35
CA ILE A 193 -4.67 -10.13 6.35
C ILE A 193 -4.59 -10.79 7.72
N CYS A 194 -4.48 -9.98 8.76
CA CYS A 194 -4.58 -10.45 10.11
C CYS A 194 -5.40 -9.51 10.99
N ARG A 195 -5.86 -10.04 12.11
CA ARG A 195 -6.50 -9.26 13.17
C ARG A 195 -6.07 -9.79 14.53
N PHE A 196 -6.01 -8.89 15.51
CA PHE A 196 -5.84 -9.30 16.89
C PHE A 196 -7.11 -9.97 17.40
N ILE A 197 -6.94 -11.07 18.14
CA ILE A 197 -8.01 -11.77 18.84
C ILE A 197 -7.57 -12.09 20.26
N ASP A 198 -8.53 -12.26 21.16
CA ASP A 198 -8.28 -12.72 22.52
C ASP A 198 -8.48 -14.24 22.67
N GLU A 199 -8.28 -14.76 23.88
CA GLU A 199 -8.46 -16.18 24.20
C GLU A 199 -9.92 -16.65 24.08
N GLU A 200 -10.91 -15.77 24.24
CA GLU A 200 -12.33 -16.13 24.08
C GLU A 200 -12.65 -16.34 22.60
N GLU A 201 -12.26 -15.40 21.75
CA GLU A 201 -12.37 -15.52 20.29
C GLU A 201 -11.56 -16.70 19.75
N ARG A 202 -10.34 -16.92 20.26
CA ARG A 202 -9.53 -18.10 19.89
C ARG A 202 -10.29 -19.39 20.15
N ARG A 203 -10.86 -19.55 21.35
CA ARG A 203 -11.64 -20.75 21.69
C ARG A 203 -12.86 -20.90 20.81
N PHE A 204 -13.54 -19.81 20.48
CA PHE A 204 -14.66 -19.85 19.55
C PHE A 204 -14.26 -20.48 18.20
N TYR A 205 -13.09 -20.13 17.64
CA TYR A 205 -12.64 -20.72 16.37
C TYR A 205 -12.16 -22.16 16.49
N VAL A 206 -11.46 -22.50 17.57
CA VAL A 206 -10.89 -23.85 17.77
C VAL A 206 -11.95 -24.86 18.19
N ASP A 207 -12.91 -24.47 19.03
CA ASP A 207 -13.93 -25.38 19.57
C ASP A 207 -15.13 -25.58 18.61
N ASP A 208 -15.32 -24.69 17.63
CA ASP A 208 -16.33 -24.84 16.55
C ASP A 208 -15.90 -25.88 15.48
N GLU A 209 -14.88 -26.70 15.78
CA GLU A 209 -14.44 -27.89 15.03
C GLU A 209 -15.07 -29.21 15.52
N GLU A 210 -15.88 -29.22 16.60
CA GLU A 210 -16.68 -30.39 17.03
C GLU A 210 -18.09 -30.47 16.42
#